data_AF-A0A6I6FBL0-F1
#
_entry.id   AF-A0A6I6FBL0-F1
#
_cell.length_a   1.000
_cell.length_b   1.000
_cell.length_c   1.000
_cell.angle_alpha   90.00
_cell.angle_beta   90.00
_cell.angle_gamma   90.00
#
_symmetry.space_group_name_H-M   'P 1'
#
loop_
_entity.id
_entity.type
_entity.pdbx_description
1 polymer ?
#
loop_
_entity_poly.entity_id
_entity_poly.type
_entity_poly.pdbx_seq_one_letter_code
_entity_poly.pdbx_strand_id
1 'polypeptide(L)'
;MSLISTLARLEAVESGRAQPLATVRHRHVSDRPLVLVPLTTAGEAGAPLGALVGTDPEEPRLLVVPQPRDRDMRFAFLADLAEAVLPHLEGYADDVEAAERSETDPETGKKVKVEVELCADAPQLVVPSRAGVEYVRLLGRSTRFRRTAEQDPETPFPAPPRVPLLGRWLTHYGERARVPGSSLLLAATDLLNRHWATGQSSLEDQHLGALLAWIDAPEGGSGAEAALRAELARDRDGQLLCPPAGPATDPAFDNRLLAPAIERYDRARQALASAEDGEAADERLGELHRAEREVRRLVLTQLRPTWQAVWRALDLVRGLPAGARVADRWTRDRWSFTGHRDRVRAGEPPQPRRDDAVTAANKLAARESAQTQAEAQEALDDPLVMAGRRLTGEAFVAEVVDVTMAWSESKRPSPRPLLTVRTDDRPHLGESVKVYRSLDGKPQTAQFVRYEEDGSAVLRLLDRMGRGKEPAAGSVPEKGDRLVWTLFEHDQRVGPKLPDPEETPWTHGGPPRADAAESPDPVTPEDLL
;
A
#
# COMPACT_ATOMS: atom_id res chain seq x y z
N MET A 1 9.51 8.31 14.79
CA MET A 1 10.57 7.28 14.72
C MET A 1 10.75 6.69 16.11
N SER A 2 10.87 5.36 16.23
CA SER A 2 11.17 4.70 17.50
C SER A 2 12.65 4.84 17.86
N LEU A 3 13.01 4.59 19.12
CA LEU A 3 14.41 4.53 19.55
C LEU A 3 15.18 3.46 18.77
N ILE A 4 14.59 2.30 18.50
CA ILE A 4 15.20 1.24 17.66
C ILE A 4 15.49 1.74 16.26
N SER A 5 14.52 2.41 15.60
CA SER A 5 14.77 2.95 14.27
C SER A 5 15.88 3.99 14.27
N THR A 6 16.05 4.74 15.36
CA THR A 6 17.11 5.74 15.48
C THR A 6 18.46 5.06 15.65
N LEU A 7 18.54 4.07 16.53
CA LEU A 7 19.74 3.25 16.73
C LEU A 7 20.15 2.53 15.44
N ALA A 8 19.22 1.86 14.77
CA ALA A 8 19.48 1.14 13.53
C ALA A 8 20.02 2.07 12.42
N ARG A 9 19.55 3.32 12.34
CA ARG A 9 20.09 4.32 11.39
C ARG A 9 21.51 4.75 11.77
N LEU A 10 21.82 4.91 13.06
CA LEU A 10 23.18 5.23 13.53
C LEU A 10 24.13 4.06 13.25
N GLU A 11 23.72 2.84 13.56
CA GLU A 11 24.46 1.61 13.26
C GLU A 11 24.65 1.44 11.75
N ALA A 12 23.66 1.84 10.94
CA ALA A 12 23.81 1.82 9.48
C ALA A 12 24.92 2.76 9.00
N VAL A 13 24.98 3.98 9.55
CA VAL A 13 26.06 4.92 9.26
C VAL A 13 27.42 4.37 9.70
N GLU A 14 27.51 3.80 10.90
CA GLU A 14 28.76 3.27 11.45
C GLU A 14 29.27 2.04 10.68
N SER A 15 28.38 1.10 10.38
CA SER A 15 28.73 -0.14 9.65
C SER A 15 28.84 0.06 8.14
N GLY A 16 28.32 1.16 7.61
CA GLY A 16 28.20 1.40 6.17
C GLY A 16 27.23 0.44 5.47
N ARG A 17 26.27 -0.16 6.19
CA ARG A 17 25.29 -1.13 5.65
C ARG A 17 23.92 -0.87 6.24
N ALA A 18 22.84 -1.09 5.48
CA ALA A 18 21.50 -0.98 6.03
C ALA A 18 21.28 -2.00 7.16
N GLN A 19 20.58 -1.58 8.21
CA GLN A 19 20.28 -2.43 9.36
C GLN A 19 18.86 -2.96 9.31
N PRO A 20 18.61 -4.24 9.65
CA PRO A 20 17.26 -4.79 9.66
C PRO A 20 16.40 -4.11 10.73
N LEU A 21 15.19 -3.71 10.34
CA LEU A 21 14.13 -3.21 11.22
C LEU A 21 13.07 -4.28 11.52
N ALA A 22 13.04 -5.33 10.72
CA ALA A 22 12.07 -6.41 10.81
C ALA A 22 12.77 -7.76 10.54
N THR A 23 12.27 -8.82 11.18
CA THR A 23 12.74 -10.20 10.99
C THR A 23 11.82 -11.01 10.07
N VAL A 24 10.61 -10.52 9.83
CA VAL A 24 9.60 -11.12 8.96
C VAL A 24 9.10 -10.09 7.96
N ARG A 25 8.57 -10.53 6.81
CA ARG A 25 7.82 -9.64 5.91
C ARG A 25 6.44 -9.36 6.48
N HIS A 26 6.10 -8.08 6.58
CA HIS A 26 4.81 -7.62 7.13
C HIS A 26 3.72 -7.40 6.09
N ARG A 27 4.06 -7.53 4.80
CA ARG A 27 3.16 -7.38 3.66
C ARG A 27 3.10 -8.67 2.87
N HIS A 28 1.93 -8.91 2.28
CA HIS A 28 1.80 -9.95 1.27
C HIS A 28 2.64 -9.53 0.06
N VAL A 29 3.37 -10.48 -0.52
CA VAL A 29 4.06 -10.30 -1.79
C VAL A 29 3.58 -11.43 -2.68
N SER A 30 2.80 -11.08 -3.70
CA SER A 30 2.23 -12.04 -4.65
C SER A 30 3.35 -12.75 -5.42
N ASP A 31 3.08 -13.96 -5.89
CA ASP A 31 3.99 -14.67 -6.81
C ASP A 31 3.97 -14.04 -8.21
N ARG A 32 2.86 -13.38 -8.59
CA ARG A 32 2.67 -12.74 -9.89
C ARG A 32 2.18 -11.29 -9.76
N PRO A 33 2.95 -10.40 -9.09
CA PRO A 33 2.54 -9.01 -8.94
C PRO A 33 2.59 -8.30 -10.30
N LEU A 34 1.64 -7.39 -10.54
CA LEU A 34 1.69 -6.49 -11.68
C LEU A 34 2.56 -5.28 -11.32
N VAL A 35 3.75 -5.23 -11.90
CA VAL A 35 4.66 -4.09 -11.75
C VAL A 35 4.27 -3.01 -12.77
N LEU A 36 4.17 -1.77 -12.31
CA LEU A 36 3.94 -0.58 -13.15
C LEU A 36 5.01 0.47 -12.82
N VAL A 37 5.86 0.77 -13.79
CA VAL A 37 6.89 1.82 -13.70
C VAL A 37 6.47 2.95 -14.65
N PRO A 38 5.85 4.03 -14.15
CA PRO A 38 5.39 5.14 -14.98
C PRO A 38 6.48 6.20 -15.16
N LEU A 39 6.41 6.92 -16.28
CA LEU A 39 7.08 8.21 -16.50
C LEU A 39 6.07 9.25 -16.99
N THR A 40 6.25 10.47 -16.51
CA THR A 40 5.49 11.67 -16.91
C THR A 40 6.40 12.69 -17.54
N THR A 41 5.84 13.51 -18.42
CA THR A 41 6.57 14.62 -19.03
C THR A 41 6.87 15.70 -18.00
N ALA A 42 8.08 16.26 -18.03
CA ALA A 42 8.43 17.39 -17.19
C ALA A 42 7.56 18.62 -17.52
N GLY A 43 7.05 19.30 -16.49
CA GLY A 43 6.33 20.57 -16.61
C GLY A 43 4.82 20.46 -16.91
N GLU A 44 4.28 19.26 -17.14
CA GLU A 44 2.84 19.04 -17.31
C GLU A 44 2.36 17.92 -16.39
N ALA A 45 1.54 18.29 -15.40
CA ALA A 45 1.12 17.37 -14.37
C ALA A 45 0.28 16.23 -14.96
N GLY A 46 0.77 15.00 -14.87
CA GLY A 46 0.03 13.80 -15.25
C GLY A 46 0.16 13.38 -16.71
N ALA A 47 0.73 14.21 -17.60
CA ALA A 47 0.90 13.87 -19.00
C ALA A 47 1.84 12.64 -19.16
N PRO A 48 1.32 11.49 -19.63
CA PRO A 48 2.12 10.27 -19.75
C PRO A 48 3.23 10.45 -20.79
N LEU A 49 4.44 10.02 -20.43
CA LEU A 49 5.57 9.89 -21.36
C LEU A 49 5.77 8.42 -21.76
N GLY A 50 5.64 7.51 -20.79
CA GLY A 50 5.73 6.08 -21.04
C GLY A 50 5.58 5.27 -19.76
N ALA A 51 5.52 3.95 -19.91
CA ALA A 51 5.49 3.02 -18.80
C ALA A 51 6.06 1.65 -19.19
N LEU A 52 6.69 0.96 -18.23
CA LEU A 52 6.83 -0.49 -18.28
C LEU A 52 5.76 -1.11 -17.38
N VAL A 53 5.04 -2.09 -17.91
CA VAL A 53 3.98 -2.81 -17.20
C VAL A 53 4.08 -4.31 -17.48
N GLY A 54 3.89 -5.14 -16.47
CA GLY A 54 3.92 -6.60 -16.63
C GLY A 54 4.08 -7.38 -15.34
N THR A 55 4.07 -8.70 -15.46
CA THR A 55 4.24 -9.65 -14.34
C THR A 55 5.51 -10.50 -14.45
N ASP A 56 6.24 -10.38 -15.57
CA ASP A 56 7.49 -11.09 -15.83
C ASP A 56 8.66 -10.10 -15.85
N PRO A 57 9.69 -10.26 -15.00
CA PRO A 57 10.84 -9.37 -14.97
C PRO A 57 11.61 -9.27 -16.31
N GLU A 58 11.60 -10.31 -17.13
CA GLU A 58 12.34 -10.37 -18.40
C GLU A 58 11.52 -9.86 -19.59
N GLU A 59 10.18 -9.93 -19.51
CA GLU A 59 9.26 -9.56 -20.60
C GLU A 59 8.30 -8.40 -20.24
N PRO A 60 8.81 -7.18 -19.95
CA PRO A 60 7.92 -6.04 -19.70
C PRO A 60 7.29 -5.51 -21.00
N ARG A 61 6.00 -5.11 -20.93
CA ARG A 61 5.34 -4.36 -22.01
C ARG A 61 5.72 -2.88 -21.92
N LEU A 62 6.33 -2.35 -22.98
CA LEU A 62 6.70 -0.94 -23.11
C LEU A 62 5.61 -0.12 -23.80
N LEU A 63 5.06 0.85 -23.07
CA LEU A 63 4.13 1.86 -23.55
C LEU A 63 4.85 3.21 -23.64
N VAL A 64 4.65 3.96 -24.73
CA VAL A 64 5.35 5.24 -24.98
C VAL A 64 4.40 6.19 -25.68
N VAL A 65 4.46 7.47 -25.29
CA VAL A 65 3.78 8.57 -25.97
C VAL A 65 4.83 9.38 -26.73
N PRO A 66 4.95 9.22 -28.06
CA PRO A 66 6.03 9.86 -28.83
C PRO A 66 5.97 11.39 -28.81
N GLN A 67 4.76 11.95 -28.78
CA GLN A 67 4.51 13.37 -28.58
C GLN A 67 3.59 13.55 -27.38
N PRO A 68 4.14 13.77 -26.17
CA PRO A 68 3.34 13.87 -24.97
C PRO A 68 2.36 15.03 -24.96
N ARG A 69 2.43 16.02 -25.86
CA ARG A 69 1.43 17.11 -26.00
C ARG A 69 0.23 16.75 -26.87
N ASP A 70 0.28 15.62 -27.56
CA ASP A 70 -0.80 15.15 -28.42
C ASP A 70 -1.84 14.37 -27.61
N ARG A 71 -3.06 14.92 -27.54
CA ARG A 71 -4.16 14.36 -26.76
C ARG A 71 -4.60 12.98 -27.23
N ASP A 72 -4.58 12.72 -28.54
CA ASP A 72 -5.00 11.44 -29.08
C ASP A 72 -3.97 10.36 -28.72
N MET A 73 -2.69 10.70 -28.75
CA MET A 73 -1.63 9.79 -28.29
C MET A 73 -1.69 9.53 -26.78
N ARG A 74 -2.05 10.53 -25.96
CA ARG A 74 -2.31 10.32 -24.52
C ARG A 74 -3.44 9.32 -24.30
N PHE A 75 -4.54 9.43 -25.05
CA PHE A 75 -5.65 8.47 -24.93
C PHE A 75 -5.31 7.08 -25.45
N ALA A 76 -4.55 6.98 -26.54
CA ALA A 76 -4.03 5.70 -27.03
C ALA A 76 -3.18 5.01 -25.96
N PHE A 77 -2.30 5.75 -25.27
CA PHE A 77 -1.55 5.22 -24.13
C PHE A 77 -2.45 4.70 -23.00
N LEU A 78 -3.51 5.43 -22.65
CA LEU A 78 -4.45 4.98 -21.62
C LEU A 78 -5.21 3.72 -22.05
N ALA A 79 -5.54 3.59 -23.33
CA ALA A 79 -6.16 2.39 -23.89
C ALA A 79 -5.19 1.20 -23.82
N ASP A 80 -3.94 1.37 -24.25
CA ASP A 80 -2.90 0.34 -24.17
C ASP A 80 -2.60 -0.07 -22.72
N LEU A 81 -2.61 0.89 -21.79
CA LEU A 81 -2.47 0.61 -20.37
C LEU A 81 -3.67 -0.19 -19.84
N ALA A 82 -4.89 0.14 -20.26
CA ALA A 82 -6.07 -0.62 -19.90
C ALA A 82 -6.02 -2.05 -20.45
N GLU A 83 -5.53 -2.24 -21.66
CA GLU A 83 -5.29 -3.57 -22.24
C GLU A 83 -4.20 -4.36 -21.51
N ALA A 84 -3.21 -3.70 -20.93
CA ALA A 84 -2.17 -4.39 -20.17
C ALA A 84 -2.63 -4.76 -18.74
N VAL A 85 -3.41 -3.89 -18.10
CA VAL A 85 -3.78 -4.01 -16.68
C VAL A 85 -5.08 -4.81 -16.49
N LEU A 86 -6.13 -4.51 -17.26
CA LEU A 86 -7.46 -5.09 -17.01
C LEU A 86 -7.50 -6.61 -17.14
N PRO A 87 -6.88 -7.26 -18.16
CA PRO A 87 -6.89 -8.71 -18.24
C PRO A 87 -6.24 -9.39 -17.02
N HIS A 88 -5.20 -8.76 -16.44
CA HIS A 88 -4.61 -9.26 -15.20
C HIS A 88 -5.57 -9.15 -14.03
N LEU A 89 -6.31 -8.04 -13.88
CA LEU A 89 -7.30 -7.88 -12.80
C LEU A 89 -8.48 -8.83 -12.97
N GLU A 90 -9.01 -8.92 -14.18
CA GLU A 90 -10.16 -9.76 -14.54
C GLU A 90 -9.86 -11.25 -14.36
N GLY A 91 -8.60 -11.67 -14.54
CA GLY A 91 -8.16 -13.04 -14.30
C GLY A 91 -8.37 -13.55 -12.86
N TYR A 92 -8.53 -12.65 -11.88
CA TYR A 92 -8.83 -13.00 -10.47
C TYR A 92 -10.33 -12.92 -10.14
N ALA A 93 -11.16 -12.46 -11.07
CA ALA A 93 -12.55 -12.13 -10.77
C ALA A 93 -13.47 -13.35 -10.69
N ASP A 94 -13.15 -14.41 -11.44
CA ASP A 94 -13.98 -15.61 -11.57
C ASP A 94 -13.54 -16.78 -10.68
N ASP A 95 -12.28 -16.80 -10.24
CA ASP A 95 -11.80 -17.81 -9.30
C ASP A 95 -12.25 -17.44 -7.88
N VAL A 96 -13.24 -18.16 -7.35
CA VAL A 96 -13.92 -17.84 -6.10
C VAL A 96 -14.03 -19.06 -5.18
N GLU A 97 -14.05 -18.79 -3.88
CA GLU A 97 -14.35 -19.75 -2.82
C GLU A 97 -15.56 -19.30 -2.00
N ALA A 98 -16.29 -20.26 -1.45
CA ALA A 98 -17.41 -19.99 -0.55
C ALA A 98 -16.88 -19.46 0.78
N ALA A 99 -17.41 -18.32 1.23
CA ALA A 99 -17.04 -17.70 2.49
C ALA A 99 -18.29 -17.27 3.27
N GLU A 100 -18.19 -17.29 4.60
CA GLU A 100 -19.29 -16.81 5.45
C GLU A 100 -19.11 -15.32 5.77
N ARG A 101 -20.15 -14.54 5.51
CA ARG A 101 -20.23 -13.13 5.95
C ARG A 101 -21.39 -12.97 6.93
N SER A 102 -21.14 -12.22 8.00
CA SER A 102 -22.23 -11.81 8.91
C SER A 102 -22.94 -10.59 8.34
N GLU A 103 -24.21 -10.74 8.01
CA GLU A 103 -25.08 -9.65 7.59
C GLU A 103 -26.19 -9.43 8.61
N THR A 104 -26.65 -8.19 8.73
CA THR A 104 -27.78 -7.88 9.59
C THR A 104 -29.05 -8.13 8.78
N ASP A 105 -29.85 -9.08 9.23
CA ASP A 105 -31.16 -9.37 8.67
C ASP A 105 -32.05 -8.11 8.79
N PRO A 106 -32.55 -7.57 7.67
CA PRO A 106 -33.36 -6.35 7.67
C PRO A 106 -34.71 -6.51 8.36
N GLU A 107 -35.27 -7.72 8.45
CA GLU A 107 -36.54 -7.97 9.13
C GLU A 107 -36.36 -8.20 10.63
N THR A 108 -35.32 -8.92 11.03
CA THR A 108 -35.13 -9.32 12.44
C THR A 108 -34.10 -8.49 13.19
N GLY A 109 -33.29 -7.70 12.50
CA GLY A 109 -32.18 -6.93 13.06
C GLY A 109 -31.04 -7.79 13.63
N LYS A 110 -31.09 -9.12 13.45
CA LYS A 110 -30.10 -10.06 13.97
C LYS A 110 -28.99 -10.28 12.95
N LYS A 111 -27.78 -10.58 13.43
CA LYS A 111 -26.69 -11.02 12.57
C LYS A 111 -26.91 -12.46 12.14
N VAL A 112 -27.10 -12.68 10.85
CA VAL A 112 -27.19 -13.99 10.22
C VAL A 112 -25.92 -14.21 9.40
N LYS A 113 -25.46 -15.46 9.34
CA LYS A 113 -24.34 -15.83 8.46
C LYS A 113 -24.90 -16.19 7.08
N VAL A 114 -24.44 -15.47 6.07
CA VAL A 114 -24.78 -15.70 4.67
C VAL A 114 -23.54 -16.23 3.96
N GLU A 115 -23.74 -17.22 3.11
CA GLU A 115 -22.69 -17.70 2.21
C GLU A 115 -22.55 -16.71 1.05
N VAL A 116 -21.33 -16.22 0.84
CA VAL A 116 -21.00 -15.28 -0.23
C VAL A 116 -19.76 -15.76 -0.96
N GLU A 117 -19.62 -15.34 -2.22
CA GLU A 117 -18.42 -15.64 -3.01
C GLU A 117 -17.29 -14.69 -2.61
N LEU A 118 -16.12 -15.25 -2.31
CA LEU A 118 -14.87 -14.52 -2.06
C LEU A 118 -13.88 -14.89 -3.16
N CYS A 119 -13.30 -13.92 -3.88
CA CYS A 119 -12.21 -14.22 -4.83
C CYS A 119 -11.10 -15.00 -4.12
N ALA A 120 -10.68 -16.12 -4.71
CA ALA A 120 -9.66 -17.01 -4.16
C ALA A 120 -8.33 -16.27 -3.90
N ASP A 121 -8.03 -15.26 -4.72
CA ASP A 121 -6.91 -14.35 -4.53
C ASP A 121 -7.24 -12.93 -5.04
N ALA A 122 -6.31 -11.98 -4.92
CA ALA A 122 -6.46 -10.63 -5.45
C ALA A 122 -5.20 -10.17 -6.21
N PRO A 123 -5.32 -9.37 -7.28
CA PRO A 123 -4.17 -8.86 -8.01
C PRO A 123 -3.42 -7.83 -7.17
N GLN A 124 -2.11 -8.00 -6.98
CA GLN A 124 -1.24 -7.03 -6.33
C GLN A 124 -0.56 -6.14 -7.38
N LEU A 125 -0.62 -4.83 -7.19
CA LEU A 125 0.09 -3.84 -7.99
C LEU A 125 1.30 -3.30 -7.22
N VAL A 126 2.42 -3.16 -7.92
CA VAL A 126 3.66 -2.62 -7.35
C VAL A 126 4.20 -1.50 -8.22
N VAL A 127 4.52 -0.37 -7.58
CA VAL A 127 5.13 0.80 -8.22
C VAL A 127 6.48 1.10 -7.56
N PRO A 128 7.39 1.86 -8.20
CA PRO A 128 8.73 2.05 -7.64
C PRO A 128 8.76 2.83 -6.33
N SER A 129 7.95 3.89 -6.25
CA SER A 129 8.02 4.88 -5.17
C SER A 129 6.63 5.41 -4.82
N ARG A 130 6.52 6.22 -3.75
CA ARG A 130 5.27 6.92 -3.40
C ARG A 130 4.73 7.78 -4.52
N ALA A 131 5.62 8.39 -5.31
CA ALA A 131 5.21 9.20 -6.45
C ALA A 131 4.51 8.34 -7.53
N GLY A 132 4.88 7.06 -7.68
CA GLY A 132 4.15 6.11 -8.51
C GLY A 132 2.72 5.82 -7.97
N VAL A 133 2.54 5.74 -6.66
CA VAL A 133 1.21 5.59 -6.03
C VAL A 133 0.34 6.81 -6.33
N GLU A 134 0.90 8.00 -6.18
CA GLU A 134 0.18 9.25 -6.51
C GLU A 134 -0.16 9.34 -7.99
N TYR A 135 0.70 8.85 -8.88
CA TYR A 135 0.40 8.77 -10.31
C TYR A 135 -0.76 7.80 -10.61
N VAL A 136 -0.78 6.62 -9.99
CA VAL A 136 -1.93 5.68 -10.11
C VAL A 136 -3.23 6.33 -9.64
N ARG A 137 -3.19 7.08 -8.53
CA ARG A 137 -4.35 7.83 -8.01
C ARG A 137 -4.79 8.92 -8.99
N LEU A 138 -3.86 9.64 -9.60
CA LEU A 138 -4.14 10.65 -10.61
C LEU A 138 -4.81 10.05 -11.85
N LEU A 139 -4.30 8.92 -12.35
CA LEU A 139 -4.91 8.18 -13.47
C LEU A 139 -6.32 7.73 -13.12
N GLY A 140 -6.54 7.17 -11.92
CA GLY A 140 -7.87 6.78 -11.46
C GLY A 140 -8.88 7.94 -11.46
N ARG A 141 -8.45 9.12 -10.99
CA ARG A 141 -9.30 10.34 -10.99
C ARG A 141 -9.60 10.88 -12.37
N SER A 142 -8.59 10.95 -13.24
CA SER A 142 -8.72 11.57 -14.56
C SER A 142 -9.47 10.71 -15.57
N THR A 143 -9.59 9.39 -15.35
CA THR A 143 -10.16 8.45 -16.33
C THR A 143 -11.54 7.89 -15.95
N ARG A 144 -11.87 7.71 -14.66
CA ARG A 144 -13.08 6.96 -14.24
C ARG A 144 -14.43 7.52 -14.68
N PHE A 145 -14.50 8.81 -15.01
CA PHE A 145 -15.72 9.51 -15.45
C PHE A 145 -15.71 9.84 -16.95
N ARG A 146 -14.71 9.38 -17.70
CA ARG A 146 -14.68 9.64 -19.14
C ARG A 146 -15.86 8.92 -19.80
N ARG A 147 -16.53 9.61 -20.73
CA ARG A 147 -17.68 9.07 -21.45
C ARG A 147 -17.21 8.33 -22.69
N THR A 148 -17.85 7.19 -22.94
CA THR A 148 -17.63 6.39 -24.14
C THR A 148 -18.58 6.83 -25.26
N ALA A 149 -18.30 6.41 -26.49
CA ALA A 149 -19.16 6.71 -27.64
C ALA A 149 -20.58 6.13 -27.46
N GLU A 150 -20.72 5.00 -26.75
CA GLU A 150 -22.02 4.39 -26.44
C GLU A 150 -22.85 5.21 -25.46
N GLN A 151 -22.18 5.88 -24.51
CA GLN A 151 -22.84 6.66 -23.46
C GLN A 151 -23.18 8.09 -23.90
N ASP A 152 -22.39 8.65 -24.81
CA ASP A 152 -22.55 10.02 -25.31
C ASP A 152 -22.08 10.09 -26.77
N PRO A 153 -22.92 9.68 -27.74
CA PRO A 153 -22.54 9.62 -29.16
C PRO A 153 -22.13 10.98 -29.76
N GLU A 154 -22.63 12.07 -29.18
CA GLU A 154 -22.35 13.44 -29.62
C GLU A 154 -21.05 14.00 -29.03
N THR A 155 -20.36 13.25 -28.16
CA THR A 155 -19.11 13.70 -27.55
C THR A 155 -18.01 13.79 -28.61
N PRO A 156 -17.28 14.92 -28.75
CA PRO A 156 -16.30 15.08 -29.83
C PRO A 156 -15.08 14.14 -29.71
N PHE A 157 -14.82 13.62 -28.51
CA PHE A 157 -13.66 12.78 -28.20
C PHE A 157 -14.05 11.66 -27.21
N PRO A 158 -14.76 10.62 -27.67
CA PRO A 158 -15.19 9.53 -26.80
C PRO A 158 -13.98 8.72 -26.31
N ALA A 159 -13.96 8.39 -25.02
CA ALA A 159 -12.95 7.50 -24.49
C ALA A 159 -13.22 6.05 -24.91
N PRO A 160 -12.19 5.24 -25.19
CA PRO A 160 -12.35 3.81 -25.39
C PRO A 160 -13.02 3.16 -24.16
N PRO A 161 -13.93 2.18 -24.31
CA PRO A 161 -14.71 1.63 -23.19
C PRO A 161 -13.90 1.09 -22.01
N ARG A 162 -12.68 0.60 -22.28
CA ARG A 162 -11.77 0.08 -21.25
C ARG A 162 -11.13 1.17 -20.37
N VAL A 163 -11.03 2.41 -20.85
CA VAL A 163 -10.35 3.50 -20.12
C VAL A 163 -11.11 3.92 -18.85
N PRO A 164 -12.45 4.16 -18.88
CA PRO A 164 -13.21 4.44 -17.67
C PRO A 164 -13.17 3.28 -16.67
N LEU A 165 -13.22 2.04 -17.16
CA LEU A 165 -13.14 0.84 -16.32
C LEU A 165 -11.77 0.76 -15.61
N LEU A 166 -10.67 0.99 -16.33
CA LEU A 166 -9.34 1.12 -15.73
C LEU A 166 -9.35 2.19 -14.64
N GLY A 167 -9.94 3.36 -14.90
CA GLY A 167 -10.04 4.44 -13.93
C GLY A 167 -10.74 4.04 -12.63
N ARG A 168 -11.82 3.26 -12.72
CA ARG A 168 -12.55 2.74 -11.55
C ARG A 168 -11.67 1.82 -10.72
N TRP A 169 -10.93 0.91 -11.36
CA TRP A 169 -9.99 0.01 -10.69
C TRP A 169 -8.83 0.77 -10.05
N LEU A 170 -8.14 1.65 -10.80
CA LEU A 170 -7.03 2.43 -10.24
C LEU A 170 -7.48 3.35 -9.10
N THR A 171 -8.73 3.84 -9.12
CA THR A 171 -9.32 4.56 -7.99
C THR A 171 -9.44 3.66 -6.76
N HIS A 172 -9.90 2.41 -6.91
CA HIS A 172 -9.93 1.44 -5.81
C HIS A 172 -8.52 1.17 -5.25
N TYR A 173 -7.56 0.81 -6.09
CA TYR A 173 -6.17 0.55 -5.66
C TYR A 173 -5.54 1.77 -4.98
N GLY A 174 -5.80 2.97 -5.51
CA GLY A 174 -5.39 4.24 -4.91
C GLY A 174 -6.00 4.50 -3.53
N GLU A 175 -7.27 4.14 -3.31
CA GLU A 175 -7.87 4.17 -1.97
C GLU A 175 -7.23 3.17 -1.02
N ARG A 176 -6.92 1.97 -1.52
CA ARG A 176 -6.34 0.88 -0.74
C ARG A 176 -4.90 1.14 -0.32
N ALA A 177 -4.11 1.83 -1.14
CA ALA A 177 -2.77 2.28 -0.75
C ALA A 177 -2.76 3.18 0.52
N ARG A 178 -3.88 3.83 0.84
CA ARG A 178 -4.05 4.67 2.03
C ARG A 178 -4.54 3.90 3.26
N VAL A 179 -4.81 2.61 3.13
CA VAL A 179 -5.28 1.76 4.23
C VAL A 179 -4.07 1.03 4.83
N PRO A 180 -3.70 1.32 6.10
CA PRO A 180 -2.62 0.60 6.77
C PRO A 180 -2.85 -0.91 6.76
N GLY A 181 -1.77 -1.67 6.61
CA GLY A 181 -1.82 -3.14 6.45
C GLY A 181 -2.21 -3.65 5.05
N SER A 182 -2.81 -2.82 4.17
CA SER A 182 -3.16 -3.27 2.81
C SER A 182 -1.92 -3.54 1.96
N SER A 183 -2.01 -4.57 1.13
CA SER A 183 -0.97 -5.01 0.20
C SER A 183 -1.44 -4.96 -1.26
N LEU A 184 -2.59 -4.35 -1.57
CA LEU A 184 -3.11 -4.29 -2.95
C LEU A 184 -2.28 -3.38 -3.87
N LEU A 185 -1.84 -2.22 -3.39
CA LEU A 185 -0.95 -1.31 -4.11
C LEU A 185 0.23 -0.94 -3.21
N LEU A 186 1.44 -1.35 -3.60
CA LEU A 186 2.67 -1.14 -2.82
C LEU A 186 3.67 -0.28 -3.59
N ALA A 187 4.33 0.64 -2.88
CA ALA A 187 5.56 1.25 -3.37
C ALA A 187 6.77 0.41 -2.92
N ALA A 188 7.69 0.11 -3.83
CA ALA A 188 8.89 -0.66 -3.51
C ALA A 188 9.76 0.05 -2.45
N THR A 189 9.90 1.37 -2.52
CA THR A 189 10.61 2.15 -1.48
C THR A 189 9.97 2.01 -0.10
N ASP A 190 8.64 2.10 0.00
CA ASP A 190 7.94 1.92 1.27
C ASP A 190 8.03 0.48 1.79
N LEU A 191 8.06 -0.50 0.89
CA LEU A 191 8.24 -1.89 1.27
C LEU A 191 9.64 -2.13 1.85
N LEU A 192 10.69 -1.61 1.21
CA LEU A 192 12.06 -1.73 1.69
C LEU A 192 12.28 -0.98 3.02
N ASN A 193 11.82 0.27 3.12
CA ASN A 193 11.98 1.09 4.33
C ASN A 193 11.25 0.54 5.56
N ARG A 194 10.32 -0.40 5.38
CA ARG A 194 9.70 -1.14 6.49
C ARG A 194 10.61 -2.18 7.11
N HIS A 195 11.57 -2.71 6.35
CA HIS A 195 12.39 -3.84 6.77
C HIS A 195 13.86 -3.48 6.96
N TRP A 196 14.33 -2.37 6.38
CA TRP A 196 15.70 -1.90 6.51
C TRP A 196 15.77 -0.41 6.86
N ALA A 197 16.68 -0.06 7.75
CA ALA A 197 17.08 1.30 8.08
C ALA A 197 18.37 1.64 7.35
N THR A 198 18.41 2.79 6.67
CA THR A 198 19.61 3.30 6.01
C THR A 198 20.21 4.45 6.83
N GLY A 199 21.42 4.88 6.48
CA GLY A 199 21.98 6.14 6.97
C GLY A 199 21.36 7.39 6.32
N GLN A 200 20.46 7.23 5.35
CA GLN A 200 19.88 8.32 4.56
C GLN A 200 18.63 8.89 5.22
N SER A 201 18.27 10.13 4.87
CA SER A 201 16.98 10.72 5.19
C SER A 201 15.83 9.99 4.49
N SER A 202 14.62 10.11 5.03
CA SER A 202 13.42 9.52 4.41
C SER A 202 13.08 10.07 3.02
N LEU A 203 13.62 11.25 2.68
CA LEU A 203 13.49 11.83 1.34
C LEU A 203 14.45 11.15 0.35
N GLU A 204 15.71 10.96 0.74
CA GLU A 204 16.71 10.25 -0.05
C GLU A 204 16.32 8.77 -0.26
N ASP A 205 15.70 8.14 0.74
CA ASP A 205 15.16 6.77 0.61
C ASP A 205 14.04 6.63 -0.45
N GLN A 206 13.51 7.73 -1.01
CA GLN A 206 12.62 7.65 -2.18
C GLN A 206 13.36 7.38 -3.50
N HIS A 207 14.69 7.52 -3.52
CA HIS A 207 15.51 7.11 -4.64
C HIS A 207 15.78 5.60 -4.57
N LEU A 208 14.93 4.80 -5.24
CA LEU A 208 14.96 3.33 -5.14
C LEU A 208 16.34 2.70 -5.38
N GLY A 209 17.11 3.21 -6.35
CA GLY A 209 18.46 2.71 -6.61
C GLY A 209 19.45 2.99 -5.48
N ALA A 210 19.30 4.11 -4.77
CA ALA A 210 20.14 4.50 -3.64
C ALA A 210 19.80 3.66 -2.40
N LEU A 211 18.50 3.49 -2.15
CA LEU A 211 17.99 2.61 -1.10
C LEU A 211 18.47 1.16 -1.27
N LEU A 212 18.37 0.61 -2.48
CA LEU A 212 18.91 -0.73 -2.77
C LEU A 212 20.43 -0.81 -2.61
N ALA A 213 21.15 0.26 -2.93
CA ALA A 213 22.60 0.32 -2.76
C ALA A 213 23.02 0.31 -1.28
N TRP A 214 22.18 0.81 -0.37
CA TRP A 214 22.39 0.68 1.08
C TRP A 214 22.14 -0.74 1.59
N ILE A 215 21.10 -1.39 1.09
CA ILE A 215 20.68 -2.73 1.54
C ILE A 215 21.67 -3.79 1.06
N ASP A 216 22.04 -3.72 -0.21
CA ASP A 216 22.90 -4.71 -0.86
C ASP A 216 24.02 -3.99 -1.61
N ALA A 217 24.90 -3.38 -0.81
CA ALA A 217 26.09 -2.66 -1.28
C ALA A 217 27.15 -3.65 -1.83
N PRO A 218 27.89 -3.28 -2.89
CA PRO A 218 28.99 -4.09 -3.40
C PRO A 218 30.05 -4.41 -2.33
N GLU A 219 30.74 -5.55 -2.47
CA GLU A 219 31.86 -5.90 -1.60
C GLU A 219 32.95 -4.82 -1.64
N GLY A 220 33.50 -4.49 -0.46
CA GLY A 220 34.60 -3.52 -0.33
C GLY A 220 34.22 -2.03 -0.39
N GLY A 221 32.93 -1.68 -0.50
CA GLY A 221 32.45 -0.30 -0.41
C GLY A 221 31.36 -0.11 0.66
N SER A 222 31.13 1.14 1.06
CA SER A 222 30.02 1.49 1.95
C SER A 222 28.72 1.73 1.18
N GLY A 223 27.58 1.50 1.84
CA GLY A 223 26.25 1.83 1.34
C GLY A 223 26.12 3.33 1.02
N ALA A 224 26.74 4.20 1.82
CA ALA A 224 26.77 5.64 1.57
C ALA A 224 27.43 5.99 0.24
N GLU A 225 28.61 5.43 -0.05
CA GLU A 225 29.32 5.67 -1.33
C GLU A 225 28.57 5.06 -2.52
N ALA A 226 27.99 3.88 -2.35
CA ALA A 226 27.21 3.21 -3.39
C ALA A 226 25.93 3.97 -3.71
N ALA A 227 25.24 4.50 -2.69
CA ALA A 227 24.05 5.32 -2.84
C ALA A 227 24.36 6.67 -3.48
N LEU A 228 25.41 7.36 -3.03
CA LEU A 228 25.89 8.60 -3.65
C LEU A 228 26.23 8.39 -5.13
N ARG A 229 26.85 7.24 -5.47
CA ARG A 229 27.10 6.87 -6.86
C ARG A 229 25.80 6.66 -7.63
N ALA A 230 24.80 5.98 -7.05
CA ALA A 230 23.51 5.81 -7.70
C ALA A 230 22.84 7.16 -7.99
N GLU A 231 22.94 8.13 -7.08
CA GLU A 231 22.32 9.45 -7.24
C GLU A 231 23.05 10.35 -8.25
N LEU A 232 24.39 10.32 -8.27
CA LEU A 232 25.19 11.33 -8.95
C LEU A 232 25.99 10.83 -10.15
N ALA A 233 26.24 9.52 -10.26
CA ALA A 233 27.11 9.03 -11.32
C ALA A 233 26.47 9.27 -12.69
N ARG A 234 27.24 9.90 -13.57
CA ARG A 234 26.86 10.19 -14.94
C ARG A 234 27.82 9.51 -15.92
N ASP A 235 27.30 9.15 -17.09
CA ASP A 235 28.12 8.72 -18.20
C ASP A 235 28.88 9.90 -18.85
N ARG A 236 29.68 9.60 -19.87
CA ARG A 236 30.46 10.59 -20.62
C ARG A 236 29.60 11.65 -21.31
N ASP A 237 28.33 11.34 -21.57
CA ASP A 237 27.36 12.19 -22.27
C ASP A 237 26.51 13.00 -21.26
N GLY A 238 26.83 12.88 -19.97
CA GLY A 238 26.22 13.62 -18.87
C GLY A 238 24.86 13.07 -18.42
N GLN A 239 24.53 11.82 -18.76
CA GLN A 239 23.28 11.16 -18.36
C GLN A 239 23.48 10.35 -17.09
N LEU A 240 22.47 10.30 -16.21
CA LEU A 240 22.54 9.50 -14.99
C LEU A 240 22.66 8.00 -15.30
N LEU A 241 23.56 7.32 -14.59
CA LEU A 241 23.71 5.86 -14.68
C LEU A 241 22.54 5.13 -14.00
N CYS A 242 21.96 5.74 -12.97
CA CYS A 242 20.72 5.28 -12.35
C CYS A 242 19.67 6.40 -12.48
N PRO A 243 18.78 6.30 -13.47
CA PRO A 243 17.67 7.24 -13.60
C PRO A 243 16.79 7.30 -12.34
N PRO A 244 16.14 8.44 -12.05
CA PRO A 244 15.16 8.54 -10.99
C PRO A 244 14.07 7.47 -11.15
N ALA A 245 13.57 6.93 -10.04
CA ALA A 245 12.57 5.87 -10.02
C ALA A 245 11.14 6.33 -10.35
N GLY A 246 11.01 7.28 -11.30
CA GLY A 246 9.77 7.86 -11.79
C GLY A 246 8.85 8.49 -10.72
N PRO A 247 7.74 9.11 -11.13
CA PRO A 247 7.35 9.38 -12.51
C PRO A 247 8.17 10.49 -13.20
N ALA A 248 8.92 11.29 -12.44
CA ALA A 248 9.77 12.34 -12.99
C ALA A 248 11.04 11.79 -13.66
N THR A 249 11.55 12.52 -14.64
CA THR A 249 12.78 12.27 -15.40
C THR A 249 13.90 13.22 -15.01
N ASP A 250 15.15 12.90 -15.37
CA ASP A 250 16.30 13.80 -15.18
C ASP A 250 16.26 14.96 -16.19
N PRO A 251 16.44 16.22 -15.76
CA PRO A 251 16.42 17.36 -16.67
C PRO A 251 17.48 17.31 -17.78
N ALA A 252 18.63 16.67 -17.56
CA ALA A 252 19.63 16.54 -18.63
C ALA A 252 19.18 15.54 -19.71
N PHE A 253 18.49 14.47 -19.33
CA PHE A 253 17.83 13.56 -20.27
C PHE A 253 16.75 14.29 -21.07
N ASP A 254 15.87 15.03 -20.39
CA ASP A 254 14.75 15.72 -21.04
C ASP A 254 15.24 16.73 -22.08
N ASN A 255 16.19 17.58 -21.69
CA ASN A 255 16.64 18.69 -22.54
C ASN A 255 17.61 18.25 -23.64
N ARG A 256 18.50 17.29 -23.38
CA ARG A 256 19.58 16.94 -24.31
C ARG A 256 19.24 15.77 -25.22
N LEU A 257 18.36 14.86 -24.79
CA LEU A 257 18.04 13.64 -25.53
C LEU A 257 16.58 13.60 -25.96
N LEU A 258 15.65 13.72 -25.02
CA LEU A 258 14.22 13.51 -25.29
C LEU A 258 13.65 14.63 -26.17
N ALA A 259 13.83 15.90 -25.80
CA ALA A 259 13.29 17.03 -26.56
C ALA A 259 13.77 17.04 -28.03
N PRO A 260 15.07 16.88 -28.34
CA PRO A 260 15.52 16.76 -29.73
C PRO A 260 14.95 15.54 -30.48
N ALA A 261 14.69 14.42 -29.79
CA ALA A 261 14.07 13.25 -30.39
C ALA A 261 12.59 13.50 -30.74
N ILE A 262 11.85 14.17 -29.85
CA ILE A 262 10.47 14.60 -30.10
C ILE A 262 10.42 15.59 -31.26
N GLU A 263 11.31 16.58 -31.31
CA GLU A 263 11.38 17.53 -32.44
C GLU A 263 11.66 16.84 -33.79
N ARG A 264 12.48 15.78 -33.80
CA ARG A 264 12.67 14.95 -35.01
C ARG A 264 11.40 14.19 -35.37
N TYR A 265 10.70 13.64 -34.39
CA TYR A 265 9.42 12.96 -34.59
C TYR A 265 8.37 13.92 -35.18
N ASP A 266 8.24 15.12 -34.62
CA ASP A 266 7.30 16.14 -35.10
C ASP A 266 7.62 16.57 -36.54
N ARG A 267 8.89 16.80 -36.86
CA ARG A 267 9.31 17.14 -38.23
C ARG A 267 9.00 16.00 -39.21
N ALA A 268 9.27 14.75 -38.83
CA ALA A 268 8.95 13.59 -39.68
C ALA A 268 7.44 13.45 -39.88
N ARG A 269 6.63 13.68 -38.83
CA ARG A 269 5.17 13.65 -38.91
C ARG A 269 4.62 14.73 -39.83
N GLN A 270 5.15 15.95 -39.74
CA GLN A 270 4.77 17.06 -40.63
C GLN A 270 5.17 16.77 -42.08
N ALA A 271 6.38 16.26 -42.32
CA ALA A 271 6.86 15.92 -43.66
C ALA A 271 6.01 14.82 -44.31
N LEU A 272 5.60 13.81 -43.54
CA LEU A 272 4.67 12.77 -44.00
C LEU A 272 3.30 13.37 -44.36
N ALA A 273 2.76 14.25 -43.53
CA ALA A 273 1.47 14.88 -43.78
C ALA A 273 1.47 15.79 -45.03
N SER A 274 2.64 16.31 -45.42
CA SER A 274 2.82 17.15 -46.61
C SER A 274 3.22 16.37 -47.88
N ALA A 275 3.33 15.04 -47.84
CA ALA A 275 3.72 14.26 -49.01
C ALA A 275 2.61 14.26 -50.08
N GLU A 276 2.95 14.60 -51.32
CA GLU A 276 1.99 14.73 -52.43
C GLU A 276 1.91 13.46 -53.31
N ASP A 277 2.93 12.60 -53.26
CA ASP A 277 2.98 11.34 -54.00
C ASP A 277 3.29 10.14 -53.09
N GLY A 278 2.97 8.94 -53.59
CA GLY A 278 3.05 7.70 -52.82
C GLY A 278 4.48 7.24 -52.51
N GLU A 279 5.45 7.51 -53.39
CA GLU A 279 6.84 7.11 -53.19
C GLU A 279 7.49 7.95 -52.08
N ALA A 280 7.25 9.28 -52.11
CA ALA A 280 7.66 10.18 -51.05
C ALA A 280 6.95 9.84 -49.72
N ALA A 281 5.66 9.52 -49.73
CA ALA A 281 4.93 9.13 -48.53
C ALA A 281 5.54 7.89 -47.85
N ASP A 282 5.93 6.86 -48.61
CA ASP A 282 6.56 5.66 -48.09
C ASP A 282 7.93 5.94 -47.45
N GLU A 283 8.76 6.77 -48.09
CA GLU A 283 10.04 7.19 -47.52
C GLU A 283 9.85 7.95 -46.19
N ARG A 284 8.92 8.92 -46.18
CA ARG A 284 8.59 9.72 -44.98
C ARG A 284 8.00 8.89 -43.85
N LEU A 285 7.20 7.88 -44.17
CA LEU A 285 6.70 6.93 -43.19
C LEU A 285 7.85 6.15 -42.55
N GLY A 286 8.85 5.76 -43.34
CA GLY A 286 10.09 5.16 -42.85
C GLY A 286 10.87 6.07 -41.90
N GLU A 287 10.97 7.37 -42.21
CA GLU A 287 11.58 8.38 -41.33
C GLU A 287 10.80 8.56 -40.02
N LEU A 288 9.47 8.65 -40.08
CA LEU A 288 8.61 8.76 -38.90
C LEU A 288 8.80 7.56 -37.97
N HIS A 289 8.76 6.33 -38.50
CA HIS A 289 9.00 5.14 -37.70
C HIS A 289 10.40 5.10 -37.09
N ARG A 290 11.44 5.62 -37.76
CA ARG A 290 12.79 5.73 -37.18
C ARG A 290 12.80 6.72 -36.02
N ALA A 291 12.17 7.88 -36.17
CA ALA A 291 12.08 8.89 -35.12
C ALA A 291 11.28 8.38 -33.91
N GLU A 292 10.18 7.67 -34.14
CA GLU A 292 9.39 7.05 -33.08
C GLU A 292 10.19 5.99 -32.32
N ARG A 293 10.89 5.09 -33.04
CA ARG A 293 11.76 4.08 -32.42
C ARG A 293 12.84 4.70 -31.54
N GLU A 294 13.37 5.86 -31.94
CA GLU A 294 14.36 6.58 -31.13
C GLU A 294 13.75 7.09 -29.82
N VAL A 295 12.56 7.69 -29.85
CA VAL A 295 11.85 8.10 -28.62
C VAL A 295 11.59 6.88 -27.73
N ARG A 296 11.08 5.78 -28.31
CA ARG A 296 10.83 4.53 -27.57
C ARG A 296 12.10 3.98 -26.92
N ARG A 297 13.23 3.99 -27.64
CA ARG A 297 14.54 3.57 -27.12
C ARG A 297 14.96 4.43 -25.94
N LEU A 298 14.89 5.75 -26.06
CA LEU A 298 15.26 6.68 -25.00
C LEU A 298 14.40 6.48 -23.74
N VAL A 299 13.09 6.39 -23.89
CA VAL A 299 12.17 6.14 -22.76
C VAL A 299 12.47 4.79 -22.09
N LEU A 300 12.77 3.75 -22.87
CA LEU A 300 13.17 2.45 -22.33
C LEU A 300 14.47 2.53 -21.49
N THR A 301 15.46 3.33 -21.91
CA THR A 301 16.69 3.50 -21.12
C THR A 301 16.45 4.09 -19.74
N GLN A 302 15.40 4.90 -19.58
CA GLN A 302 15.02 5.47 -18.28
C GLN A 302 14.22 4.48 -17.44
N LEU A 303 13.32 3.71 -18.07
CA LEU A 303 12.42 2.80 -17.36
C LEU A 303 13.08 1.47 -16.93
N ARG A 304 13.95 0.88 -17.77
CA ARG A 304 14.49 -0.47 -17.56
C ARG A 304 15.28 -0.61 -16.25
N PRO A 305 16.16 0.34 -15.85
CA PRO A 305 16.86 0.23 -14.57
C PRO A 305 15.90 0.22 -13.37
N THR A 306 14.89 1.09 -13.38
CA THR A 306 13.87 1.13 -12.32
C THR A 306 13.03 -0.15 -12.28
N TRP A 307 12.67 -0.69 -13.45
CA TRP A 307 11.97 -1.98 -13.56
C TRP A 307 12.73 -3.10 -12.85
N GLN A 308 14.02 -3.25 -13.16
CA GLN A 308 14.89 -4.24 -12.52
C GLN A 308 15.02 -3.99 -11.01
N ALA A 309 15.12 -2.72 -10.59
CA ALA A 309 15.18 -2.34 -9.19
C ALA A 309 13.91 -2.74 -8.41
N VAL A 310 12.72 -2.58 -9.00
CA VAL A 310 11.46 -3.01 -8.36
C VAL A 310 11.44 -4.52 -8.14
N TRP A 311 11.83 -5.31 -9.14
CA TRP A 311 11.91 -6.77 -8.99
C TRP A 311 12.93 -7.20 -7.95
N ARG A 312 14.13 -6.59 -7.93
CA ARG A 312 15.13 -6.82 -6.88
C ARG A 312 14.58 -6.50 -5.48
N ALA A 313 13.81 -5.43 -5.34
CA ALA A 313 13.17 -5.08 -4.07
C ALA A 313 12.15 -6.15 -3.63
N LEU A 314 11.35 -6.68 -4.56
CA LEU A 314 10.42 -7.76 -4.28
C LEU A 314 11.15 -9.05 -3.87
N ASP A 315 12.25 -9.39 -4.53
CA ASP A 315 13.03 -10.59 -4.22
C ASP A 315 13.70 -10.52 -2.84
N LEU A 316 14.24 -9.35 -2.46
CA LEU A 316 14.79 -9.12 -1.12
C LEU A 316 13.71 -9.36 -0.03
N VAL A 317 12.49 -8.86 -0.25
CA VAL A 317 11.39 -8.99 0.71
C VAL A 317 10.82 -10.41 0.71
N ARG A 318 10.78 -11.08 -0.44
CA ARG A 318 10.42 -12.52 -0.55
C ARG A 318 11.41 -13.42 0.19
N GLY A 319 12.67 -12.99 0.31
CA GLY A 319 13.69 -13.68 1.11
C GLY A 319 13.38 -13.72 2.61
N LEU A 320 12.46 -12.89 3.11
CA LEU A 320 12.04 -12.89 4.51
C LEU A 320 10.85 -13.84 4.75
N PRO A 321 10.81 -14.56 5.87
CA PRO A 321 9.64 -15.36 6.25
C PRO A 321 8.41 -14.46 6.44
N ALA A 322 7.22 -14.95 6.08
CA ALA A 322 5.99 -14.19 6.28
C ALA A 322 5.61 -14.09 7.76
N GLY A 323 5.23 -12.88 8.21
CA GLY A 323 4.64 -12.70 9.54
C GLY A 323 3.34 -13.49 9.68
N ALA A 324 3.07 -13.99 10.88
CA ALA A 324 1.96 -14.93 11.14
C ALA A 324 0.58 -14.40 10.70
N ARG A 325 0.36 -13.07 10.77
CA ARG A 325 -0.93 -12.45 10.45
C ARG A 325 -0.97 -11.82 9.06
N VAL A 326 0.07 -11.97 8.23
CA VAL A 326 0.06 -11.48 6.84
C VAL A 326 -1.11 -12.08 6.05
N ALA A 327 -1.38 -13.37 6.22
CA ALA A 327 -2.49 -14.06 5.56
C ALA A 327 -3.85 -13.43 5.94
N ASP A 328 -4.06 -13.13 7.23
CA ASP A 328 -5.30 -12.49 7.70
C ASP A 328 -5.50 -11.09 7.09
N ARG A 329 -4.41 -10.32 6.96
CA ARG A 329 -4.45 -9.01 6.28
C ARG A 329 -4.76 -9.17 4.80
N TRP A 330 -4.17 -10.17 4.16
CA TRP A 330 -4.43 -10.47 2.76
C TRP A 330 -5.88 -10.88 2.49
N THR A 331 -6.47 -11.71 3.36
CA THR A 331 -7.90 -12.05 3.29
C THR A 331 -8.78 -10.79 3.30
N ARG A 332 -8.43 -9.76 4.10
CA ARG A 332 -9.18 -8.48 4.10
C ARG A 332 -9.03 -7.70 2.79
N ASP A 333 -7.88 -7.79 2.15
CA ASP A 333 -7.67 -7.20 0.83
C ASP A 333 -8.44 -7.96 -0.26
N ARG A 334 -8.50 -9.30 -0.17
CA ARG A 334 -9.37 -10.13 -1.03
C ARG A 334 -10.84 -9.71 -0.89
N TRP A 335 -11.34 -9.55 0.33
CA TRP A 335 -12.70 -9.01 0.55
C TRP A 335 -12.90 -7.63 -0.08
N SER A 336 -11.90 -6.76 0.02
CA SER A 336 -11.94 -5.44 -0.60
C SER A 336 -12.00 -5.51 -2.13
N PHE A 337 -11.18 -6.38 -2.74
CA PHE A 337 -11.17 -6.63 -4.17
C PHE A 337 -12.50 -7.21 -4.66
N THR A 338 -12.99 -8.29 -4.03
CA THR A 338 -14.29 -8.92 -4.29
C THR A 338 -15.41 -7.88 -4.24
N GLY A 339 -15.48 -7.11 -3.16
CA GLY A 339 -16.50 -6.07 -3.02
C GLY A 339 -16.38 -4.93 -4.04
N HIS A 340 -15.22 -4.71 -4.67
CA HIS A 340 -15.13 -3.78 -5.80
C HIS A 340 -15.53 -4.43 -7.12
N ARG A 341 -15.08 -5.66 -7.38
CA ARG A 341 -15.49 -6.49 -8.52
C ARG A 341 -17.00 -6.56 -8.62
N ASP A 342 -17.69 -6.84 -7.51
CA ASP A 342 -19.15 -7.00 -7.49
C ASP A 342 -19.86 -5.72 -7.88
N ARG A 343 -19.39 -4.57 -7.37
CA ARG A 343 -19.93 -3.25 -7.77
C ARG A 343 -19.71 -2.95 -9.25
N VAL A 344 -18.55 -3.32 -9.79
CA VAL A 344 -18.26 -3.16 -11.22
C VAL A 344 -19.21 -4.04 -12.05
N ARG A 345 -19.38 -5.32 -11.66
CA ARG A 345 -20.28 -6.27 -12.34
C ARG A 345 -21.75 -5.89 -12.26
N ALA A 346 -22.18 -5.35 -11.12
CA ALA A 346 -23.53 -4.84 -10.92
C ALA A 346 -23.83 -3.56 -11.74
N GLY A 347 -22.83 -3.02 -12.45
CA GLY A 347 -23.00 -1.80 -13.23
C GLY A 347 -23.16 -0.55 -12.38
N GLU A 348 -22.70 -0.58 -11.11
CA GLU A 348 -22.77 0.59 -10.24
C GLU A 348 -22.02 1.78 -10.87
N PRO A 349 -22.43 3.03 -10.57
CA PRO A 349 -21.74 4.19 -11.07
C PRO A 349 -20.27 4.24 -10.59
N PRO A 350 -19.40 5.00 -11.28
CA PRO A 350 -18.04 5.25 -10.81
C PRO A 350 -18.03 5.86 -9.39
N GLN A 351 -16.95 5.61 -8.64
CA GLN A 351 -16.80 6.17 -7.31
C GLN A 351 -16.88 7.70 -7.36
N PRO A 352 -17.60 8.35 -6.42
CA PRO A 352 -17.86 9.79 -6.51
C PRO A 352 -16.58 10.62 -6.49
N ARG A 353 -16.65 11.87 -6.96
CA ARG A 353 -15.51 12.81 -6.91
C ARG A 353 -15.21 13.23 -5.48
N ARG A 354 -16.25 13.48 -4.71
CA ARG A 354 -16.21 13.84 -3.29
C ARG A 354 -17.04 12.82 -2.53
N ASP A 355 -16.49 12.35 -1.41
CA ASP A 355 -17.26 11.51 -0.50
C ASP A 355 -18.26 12.41 0.25
N ASP A 356 -19.47 11.90 0.49
CA ASP A 356 -20.36 12.50 1.48
C ASP A 356 -19.75 12.39 2.89
N ALA A 357 -20.28 13.16 3.85
CA ALA A 357 -19.74 13.25 5.19
C ALA A 357 -19.69 11.89 5.92
N VAL A 358 -20.72 11.05 5.77
CA VAL A 358 -20.81 9.74 6.42
C VAL A 358 -19.82 8.76 5.78
N THR A 359 -19.72 8.73 4.46
CA THR A 359 -18.73 7.93 3.73
C THR A 359 -17.29 8.34 4.10
N ALA A 360 -17.01 9.65 4.15
CA ALA A 360 -15.70 10.17 4.54
C ALA A 360 -15.34 9.78 5.97
N ALA A 361 -16.26 9.94 6.92
CA ALA A 361 -16.08 9.58 8.33
C ALA A 361 -15.88 8.06 8.49
N ASN A 362 -16.66 7.23 7.80
CA ASN A 362 -16.48 5.77 7.80
C ASN A 362 -15.10 5.37 7.26
N LYS A 363 -14.64 5.98 6.16
CA LYS A 363 -13.30 5.71 5.60
C LYS A 363 -12.20 6.11 6.58
N LEU A 364 -12.35 7.24 7.27
CA LEU A 364 -11.37 7.69 8.27
C LEU A 364 -11.33 6.72 9.46
N ALA A 365 -12.48 6.40 10.07
CA ALA A 365 -12.58 5.46 11.18
C ALA A 365 -12.04 4.07 10.83
N ALA A 366 -12.30 3.61 9.60
CA ALA A 366 -11.76 2.35 9.08
C ALA A 366 -10.23 2.39 8.94
N ARG A 367 -9.64 3.52 8.49
CA ARG A 367 -8.18 3.70 8.38
C ARG A 367 -7.51 3.76 9.75
N GLU A 368 -8.10 4.45 10.72
CA GLU A 368 -7.60 4.50 12.10
C GLU A 368 -7.63 3.10 12.74
N SER A 369 -8.74 2.38 12.58
CA SER A 369 -8.85 1.00 13.04
C SER A 369 -7.83 0.08 12.37
N ALA A 370 -7.64 0.23 11.05
CA ALA A 370 -6.64 -0.52 10.31
C ALA A 370 -5.21 -0.17 10.73
N GLN A 371 -4.92 1.09 11.07
CA GLN A 371 -3.63 1.52 11.59
C GLN A 371 -3.31 0.80 12.91
N THR A 372 -4.19 0.95 13.90
CA THR A 372 -3.96 0.36 15.22
C THR A 372 -3.88 -1.17 15.13
N GLN A 373 -4.70 -1.79 14.29
CA GLN A 373 -4.62 -3.24 14.08
C GLN A 373 -3.32 -3.65 13.38
N ALA A 374 -2.90 -2.97 12.31
CA ALA A 374 -1.67 -3.32 11.61
C ALA A 374 -0.47 -3.18 12.56
N GLU A 375 -0.38 -2.07 13.30
CA GLU A 375 0.68 -1.83 14.27
C GLU A 375 0.75 -2.88 15.39
N ALA A 376 -0.40 -3.30 15.93
CA ALA A 376 -0.47 -4.35 16.93
C ALA A 376 -0.04 -5.70 16.36
N GLN A 377 -0.52 -6.06 15.18
CA GLN A 377 -0.19 -7.33 14.53
C GLN A 377 1.28 -7.41 14.12
N GLU A 378 1.85 -6.34 13.54
CA GLU A 378 3.26 -6.27 13.18
C GLU A 378 4.15 -6.45 14.42
N ALA A 379 3.79 -5.84 15.57
CA ALA A 379 4.50 -6.04 16.83
C ALA A 379 4.38 -7.49 17.35
N LEU A 380 3.21 -8.12 17.24
CA LEU A 380 3.01 -9.50 17.70
C LEU A 380 3.68 -10.54 16.79
N ASP A 381 3.86 -10.22 15.51
CA ASP A 381 4.47 -11.11 14.53
C ASP A 381 6.01 -11.02 14.55
N ASP A 382 6.59 -9.92 15.04
CA ASP A 382 8.02 -9.63 14.90
C ASP A 382 8.71 -9.17 16.20
N PRO A 383 9.72 -9.90 16.70
CA PRO A 383 10.45 -9.54 17.91
C PRO A 383 11.15 -8.18 17.84
N LEU A 384 11.62 -7.72 16.67
CA LEU A 384 12.26 -6.40 16.56
C LEU A 384 11.24 -5.27 16.70
N VAL A 385 10.06 -5.44 16.11
CA VAL A 385 8.96 -4.48 16.27
C VAL A 385 8.46 -4.48 17.71
N MET A 386 8.34 -5.66 18.34
CA MET A 386 7.99 -5.78 19.76
C MET A 386 9.04 -5.12 20.67
N ALA A 387 10.33 -5.28 20.39
CA ALA A 387 11.39 -4.62 21.15
C ALA A 387 11.23 -3.09 21.14
N GLY A 388 10.77 -2.52 20.02
CA GLY A 388 10.48 -1.09 19.92
C GLY A 388 9.37 -0.67 20.88
N ARG A 389 8.30 -1.47 20.98
CA ARG A 389 7.18 -1.26 21.92
C ARG A 389 7.61 -1.44 23.38
N ARG A 390 8.59 -2.31 23.65
CA ARG A 390 9.16 -2.48 25.00
C ARG A 390 9.93 -1.24 25.45
N LEU A 391 10.74 -0.66 24.58
CA LEU A 391 11.53 0.53 24.89
C LEU A 391 10.66 1.79 25.09
N THR A 392 9.47 1.84 24.50
CA THR A 392 8.49 2.91 24.73
C THR A 392 7.58 2.68 25.93
N GLY A 393 7.73 1.56 26.64
CA GLY A 393 6.90 1.19 27.78
C GLY A 393 5.49 0.70 27.41
N GLU A 394 5.23 0.41 26.13
CA GLU A 394 3.95 -0.07 25.60
C GLU A 394 3.85 -1.61 25.57
N ALA A 395 4.95 -2.30 25.86
CA ALA A 395 5.03 -3.74 26.07
C ALA A 395 6.13 -4.06 27.09
N PHE A 396 6.13 -5.27 27.63
CA PHE A 396 7.19 -5.75 28.52
C PHE A 396 7.27 -7.28 28.53
N VAL A 397 8.45 -7.81 28.82
CA VAL A 397 8.68 -9.22 29.09
C VAL A 397 8.77 -9.41 30.58
N ALA A 398 8.00 -10.36 31.12
CA ALA A 398 8.01 -10.65 32.54
C ALA A 398 8.10 -12.15 32.84
N GLU A 399 8.82 -12.48 33.91
CA GLU A 399 8.87 -13.81 34.50
C GLU A 399 7.81 -13.91 35.61
N VAL A 400 7.01 -14.97 35.61
CA VAL A 400 6.02 -15.24 36.66
C VAL A 400 6.72 -15.80 37.89
N VAL A 401 6.71 -15.06 38.99
CA VAL A 401 7.37 -15.47 40.25
C VAL A 401 6.42 -16.16 41.22
N ASP A 402 5.14 -15.81 41.18
CA ASP A 402 4.09 -16.45 41.99
C ASP A 402 2.72 -16.37 41.30
N VAL A 403 1.86 -17.33 41.62
CA VAL A 403 0.48 -17.42 41.12
C VAL A 403 -0.45 -17.72 42.29
N THR A 404 -1.21 -16.72 42.70
CA THR A 404 -2.20 -16.84 43.78
C THR A 404 -3.60 -16.90 43.19
N MET A 405 -4.31 -18.01 43.42
CA MET A 405 -5.70 -18.14 42.98
C MET A 405 -6.63 -17.20 43.75
N ALA A 406 -7.45 -16.45 43.01
CA ALA A 406 -8.51 -15.61 43.57
C ALA A 406 -9.79 -15.70 42.70
N TRP A 407 -10.91 -15.20 43.20
CA TRP A 407 -12.22 -15.28 42.54
C TRP A 407 -12.94 -13.93 42.58
N SER A 408 -13.78 -13.68 41.58
CA SER A 408 -14.62 -12.48 41.53
C SER A 408 -15.70 -12.49 42.62
N GLU A 409 -15.97 -11.33 43.22
CA GLU A 409 -17.09 -11.13 44.15
C GLU A 409 -18.42 -11.03 43.39
N SER A 410 -19.03 -12.18 43.09
CA SER A 410 -20.34 -12.25 42.43
C SER A 410 -21.13 -13.48 42.87
N LYS A 411 -22.44 -13.53 42.58
CA LYS A 411 -23.30 -14.69 42.89
C LYS A 411 -22.82 -16.00 42.26
N ARG A 412 -22.01 -15.92 41.19
CA ARG A 412 -21.33 -17.06 40.56
C ARG A 412 -19.84 -16.71 40.41
N PRO A 413 -19.03 -16.97 41.45
CA PRO A 413 -17.63 -16.59 41.46
C PRO A 413 -16.88 -17.18 40.28
N SER A 414 -16.20 -16.32 39.52
CA SER A 414 -15.37 -16.70 38.38
C SER A 414 -13.89 -16.53 38.75
N PRO A 415 -12.98 -17.39 38.25
CA PRO A 415 -11.56 -17.27 38.55
C PRO A 415 -10.98 -15.91 38.17
N ARG A 416 -10.17 -15.33 39.07
CA ARG A 416 -9.38 -14.10 38.90
C ARG A 416 -7.97 -14.27 39.50
N PRO A 417 -7.15 -15.23 39.02
CA PRO A 417 -5.79 -15.43 39.52
C PRO A 417 -4.98 -14.14 39.51
N LEU A 418 -4.16 -13.98 40.55
CA LEU A 418 -3.16 -12.94 40.68
C LEU A 418 -1.80 -13.52 40.31
N LEU A 419 -1.16 -12.92 39.32
CA LEU A 419 0.19 -13.24 38.87
C LEU A 419 1.11 -12.18 39.43
N THR A 420 2.08 -12.59 40.24
CA THR A 420 3.20 -11.71 40.60
C THR A 420 4.29 -11.93 39.57
N VAL A 421 4.69 -10.87 38.88
CA VAL A 421 5.62 -10.95 37.76
C VAL A 421 6.78 -9.98 37.94
N ARG A 422 7.98 -10.41 37.54
CA ARG A 422 9.21 -9.62 37.58
C ARG A 422 9.64 -9.25 36.17
N THR A 423 10.01 -7.99 35.94
CA THR A 423 10.41 -7.49 34.63
C THR A 423 11.58 -6.52 34.75
N ASP A 424 12.49 -6.54 33.76
CA ASP A 424 13.58 -5.56 33.61
C ASP A 424 13.15 -4.36 32.74
N ASP A 425 12.00 -4.46 32.08
CA ASP A 425 11.44 -3.39 31.27
C ASP A 425 10.78 -2.32 32.16
N ARG A 426 10.46 -1.16 31.58
CA ARG A 426 9.79 -0.05 32.27
C ARG A 426 8.42 0.23 31.66
N PRO A 427 7.43 -0.68 31.83
CA PRO A 427 6.11 -0.49 31.25
C PRO A 427 5.37 0.67 31.92
N HIS A 428 4.52 1.36 31.16
CA HIS A 428 3.67 2.44 31.67
C HIS A 428 2.44 1.90 32.41
N LEU A 429 2.65 1.14 33.47
CA LEU A 429 1.59 0.60 34.31
C LEU A 429 1.06 1.69 35.26
N GLY A 430 -0.22 2.02 35.08
CA GLY A 430 -0.99 2.86 35.99
C GLY A 430 -2.11 2.06 36.65
N GLU A 431 -2.79 2.66 37.63
CA GLU A 431 -3.90 2.01 38.32
C GLU A 431 -4.97 1.54 37.33
N SER A 432 -5.40 0.29 37.46
CA SER A 432 -6.41 -0.34 36.61
C SER A 432 -6.07 -0.46 35.12
N VAL A 433 -4.82 -0.21 34.69
CA VAL A 433 -4.38 -0.41 33.31
C VAL A 433 -4.52 -1.88 32.93
N LYS A 434 -5.06 -2.12 31.73
CA LYS A 434 -5.16 -3.46 31.15
C LYS A 434 -3.88 -3.80 30.40
N VAL A 435 -3.47 -5.06 30.54
CA VAL A 435 -2.37 -5.64 29.78
C VAL A 435 -2.86 -6.92 29.11
N TYR A 436 -2.24 -7.27 27.99
CA TYR A 436 -2.69 -8.37 27.15
C TYR A 436 -1.51 -9.30 26.86
N ARG A 437 -1.75 -10.61 26.87
CA ARG A 437 -0.81 -11.61 26.35
C ARG A 437 -1.47 -12.44 25.27
N SER A 438 -0.66 -13.03 24.38
CA SER A 438 -1.19 -13.97 23.40
C SER A 438 -1.31 -15.36 24.04
N LEU A 439 -2.52 -15.92 24.04
CA LEU A 439 -2.83 -17.28 24.46
C LEU A 439 -3.41 -18.03 23.26
N ASP A 440 -2.64 -18.96 22.70
CA ASP A 440 -2.98 -19.71 21.47
C ASP A 440 -3.42 -18.78 20.32
N GLY A 441 -2.68 -17.68 20.14
CA GLY A 441 -2.95 -16.66 19.11
C GLY A 441 -4.04 -15.65 19.46
N LYS A 442 -4.75 -15.81 20.58
CA LYS A 442 -5.85 -14.93 21.00
C LYS A 442 -5.47 -14.07 22.20
N PRO A 443 -5.95 -12.82 22.30
CA PRO A 443 -5.63 -11.95 23.43
C PRO A 443 -6.28 -12.46 24.72
N GLN A 444 -5.48 -12.69 25.76
CA GLN A 444 -5.95 -12.84 27.14
C GLN A 444 -5.66 -11.54 27.91
N THR A 445 -6.67 -11.04 28.60
CA THR A 445 -6.62 -9.78 29.34
C THR A 445 -6.22 -10.01 30.80
N ALA A 446 -5.31 -9.18 31.29
CA ALA A 446 -5.04 -8.98 32.70
C ALA A 446 -5.16 -7.50 33.08
N GLN A 447 -5.26 -7.22 34.37
CA GLN A 447 -5.33 -5.87 34.91
C GLN A 447 -4.19 -5.68 35.92
N PHE A 448 -3.47 -4.58 35.81
CA PHE A 448 -2.50 -4.18 36.81
C PHE A 448 -3.19 -3.81 38.12
N VAL A 449 -2.72 -4.40 39.23
CA VAL A 449 -3.26 -4.18 40.57
C VAL A 449 -2.36 -3.24 41.37
N ARG A 450 -1.08 -3.59 41.50
CA ARG A 450 -0.07 -2.84 42.28
C ARG A 450 1.33 -3.33 41.95
N TYR A 451 2.32 -2.58 42.41
CA TYR A 451 3.68 -3.08 42.62
C TYR A 451 3.80 -3.63 44.05
N GLU A 452 4.56 -4.69 44.21
CA GLU A 452 5.05 -5.17 45.52
C GLU A 452 6.29 -4.37 45.94
N GLU A 453 6.70 -4.48 47.21
CA GLU A 453 7.85 -3.74 47.77
C GLU A 453 9.17 -4.02 47.05
N ASP A 454 9.31 -5.21 46.47
CA ASP A 454 10.48 -5.63 45.69
C ASP A 454 10.47 -5.14 44.23
N GLY A 455 9.44 -4.39 43.83
CA GLY A 455 9.25 -3.89 42.47
C GLY A 455 8.55 -4.85 41.52
N SER A 456 8.16 -6.06 41.96
CA SER A 456 7.36 -6.98 41.15
C SER A 456 5.97 -6.42 40.89
N ALA A 457 5.43 -6.62 39.68
CA ALA A 457 4.08 -6.19 39.32
C ALA A 457 3.06 -7.30 39.60
N VAL A 458 1.91 -6.95 40.18
CA VAL A 458 0.79 -7.88 40.36
C VAL A 458 -0.25 -7.66 39.27
N LEU A 459 -0.50 -8.69 38.48
CA LEU A 459 -1.47 -8.71 37.39
C LEU A 459 -2.63 -9.65 37.72
N ARG A 460 -3.87 -9.17 37.59
CA ARG A 460 -5.08 -9.99 37.75
C ARG A 460 -5.58 -10.46 36.39
N LEU A 461 -5.61 -11.76 36.13
CA LEU A 461 -6.23 -12.31 34.92
C LEU A 461 -7.75 -12.10 34.95
N LEU A 462 -8.31 -11.69 33.80
CA LEU A 462 -9.72 -11.31 33.70
C LEU A 462 -10.55 -12.29 32.86
N ASP A 463 -9.97 -12.90 31.82
CA ASP A 463 -10.70 -13.69 30.83
C ASP A 463 -9.94 -14.93 30.34
N ARG A 464 -10.56 -15.66 29.40
CA ARG A 464 -10.05 -16.87 28.72
C ARG A 464 -9.57 -18.02 29.62
N MET A 465 -10.16 -18.17 30.80
CA MET A 465 -9.92 -19.29 31.73
C MET A 465 -11.00 -20.38 31.68
N GLY A 466 -11.81 -20.41 30.61
CA GLY A 466 -12.97 -21.31 30.53
C GLY A 466 -14.20 -20.78 31.28
N ARG A 467 -15.27 -21.59 31.29
CA ARG A 467 -16.56 -21.25 31.95
C ARG A 467 -16.73 -21.91 33.32
N GLY A 468 -15.78 -22.76 33.73
CA GLY A 468 -15.80 -23.51 34.98
C GLY A 468 -15.29 -22.70 36.18
N LYS A 469 -15.43 -23.29 37.37
CA LYS A 469 -14.85 -22.76 38.62
C LYS A 469 -13.33 -22.99 38.68
N GLU A 470 -12.86 -24.01 38.00
CA GLU A 470 -11.44 -24.27 37.78
C GLU A 470 -11.03 -23.71 36.41
N PRO A 471 -9.90 -22.98 36.33
CA PRO A 471 -9.38 -22.52 35.06
C PRO A 471 -9.10 -23.69 34.10
N ALA A 472 -9.34 -23.47 32.81
CA ALA A 472 -8.94 -24.43 31.78
C ALA A 472 -7.41 -24.65 31.82
N ALA A 473 -6.97 -25.88 31.58
CA ALA A 473 -5.54 -26.20 31.53
C ALA A 473 -4.80 -25.29 30.53
N GLY A 474 -3.63 -24.78 30.91
CA GLY A 474 -2.82 -23.85 30.12
C GLY A 474 -3.31 -22.39 30.09
N SER A 475 -4.50 -22.08 30.62
CA SER A 475 -5.04 -20.71 30.60
C SER A 475 -4.43 -19.77 31.64
N VAL A 476 -3.82 -20.31 32.69
CA VAL A 476 -3.12 -19.57 33.75
C VAL A 476 -1.64 -19.91 33.63
N PRO A 477 -0.74 -18.91 33.57
CA PRO A 477 0.70 -19.15 33.60
C PRO A 477 1.16 -19.91 34.84
N GLU A 478 2.28 -20.61 34.72
CA GLU A 478 2.95 -21.26 35.83
C GLU A 478 4.14 -20.43 36.32
N LYS A 479 4.60 -20.71 37.55
CA LYS A 479 5.80 -20.09 38.09
C LYS A 479 7.01 -20.46 37.23
N GLY A 480 7.79 -19.45 36.84
CA GLY A 480 8.93 -19.57 35.93
C GLY A 480 8.60 -19.28 34.47
N ASP A 481 7.32 -19.16 34.10
CA ASP A 481 6.94 -18.78 32.74
C ASP A 481 7.43 -17.38 32.40
N ARG A 482 8.05 -17.24 31.22
CA ARG A 482 8.48 -15.96 30.67
C ARG A 482 7.55 -15.54 29.55
N LEU A 483 6.81 -14.46 29.76
CA LEU A 483 5.71 -14.03 28.90
C LEU A 483 5.93 -12.61 28.39
N VAL A 484 5.44 -12.35 27.19
CA VAL A 484 5.33 -11.00 26.62
C VAL A 484 3.93 -10.45 26.93
N TRP A 485 3.90 -9.28 27.54
CA TRP A 485 2.69 -8.51 27.82
C TRP A 485 2.69 -7.23 27.00
N THR A 486 1.53 -6.82 26.51
CA THR A 486 1.32 -5.58 25.76
C THR A 486 0.32 -4.69 26.48
N LEU A 487 0.48 -3.38 26.40
CA LEU A 487 -0.50 -2.40 26.91
C LEU A 487 -1.53 -2.02 25.84
N PHE A 488 -1.34 -2.47 24.60
CA PHE A 488 -2.28 -2.34 23.50
C PHE A 488 -3.09 -3.62 23.28
N GLU A 489 -4.36 -3.48 22.87
CA GLU A 489 -5.24 -4.58 22.49
C GLU A 489 -4.74 -5.23 21.19
N HIS A 490 -4.81 -6.57 21.11
CA HIS A 490 -4.39 -7.32 19.90
C HIS A 490 -5.43 -7.25 18.79
N ASP A 491 -6.71 -7.11 19.17
CA ASP A 491 -7.85 -6.98 18.27
C ASP A 491 -8.50 -5.62 18.48
N GLN A 492 -8.85 -4.93 17.40
CA GLN A 492 -9.57 -3.66 17.48
C GLN A 492 -11.05 -3.90 17.70
N ARG A 493 -11.64 -3.12 18.60
CA ARG A 493 -13.10 -3.07 18.77
C ARG A 493 -13.71 -2.24 17.65
N VAL A 494 -14.86 -2.69 17.16
CA VAL A 494 -15.64 -1.91 16.20
C VAL A 494 -16.14 -0.65 16.91
N GLY A 495 -15.87 0.52 16.31
CA GLY A 495 -16.37 1.80 16.79
C GLY A 495 -17.90 1.90 16.78
N PRO A 496 -18.48 2.95 17.39
CA PRO A 496 -19.92 3.17 17.36
C PRO A 496 -20.43 3.33 15.92
N LYS A 497 -21.67 2.88 15.66
CA LYS A 497 -22.32 3.07 14.34
C LYS A 497 -22.50 4.58 14.10
N LEU A 498 -22.07 5.06 12.93
CA LEU A 498 -22.40 6.40 12.46
C LEU A 498 -23.90 6.51 12.11
N PRO A 499 -24.50 7.71 12.16
CA PRO A 499 -25.87 7.94 11.70
C PRO A 499 -26.02 7.56 10.22
N ASP A 500 -27.26 7.28 9.82
CA ASP A 500 -27.57 7.05 8.41
C ASP A 500 -27.43 8.40 7.63
N PRO A 501 -27.13 8.39 6.32
CA PRO A 501 -26.86 9.61 5.54
C PRO A 501 -27.95 10.69 5.67
N GLU A 502 -29.21 10.27 5.75
CA GLU A 502 -30.39 11.14 5.92
C GLU A 502 -30.42 11.87 7.27
N GLU A 503 -29.65 11.41 8.25
CA GLU A 503 -29.53 11.99 9.59
C GLU A 503 -28.23 12.81 9.77
N THR A 504 -27.51 13.07 8.67
CA THR A 504 -26.25 13.85 8.72
C THR A 504 -26.51 15.24 9.33
N PRO A 505 -25.80 15.63 10.41
CA PRO A 505 -25.99 16.93 11.05
C PRO A 505 -25.70 18.10 10.10
N TRP A 506 -26.42 19.22 10.26
CA TRP A 506 -26.23 20.44 9.46
C TRP A 506 -24.79 20.99 9.53
N THR A 507 -24.09 20.76 10.65
CA THR A 507 -22.69 21.14 10.84
C THR A 507 -21.72 20.39 9.93
N HIS A 508 -22.16 19.31 9.30
CA HIS A 508 -21.37 18.46 8.39
C HIS A 508 -21.97 18.43 6.97
N GLY A 509 -22.78 19.43 6.61
CA GLY A 509 -23.40 19.56 5.29
C GLY A 509 -24.89 19.22 5.25
N GLY A 510 -25.43 18.63 6.32
CA GLY A 510 -26.84 18.21 6.38
C GLY A 510 -27.11 16.95 5.54
N PRO A 511 -28.38 16.48 5.51
CA PRO A 511 -28.77 15.34 4.69
C PRO A 511 -28.49 15.57 3.20
N PRO A 512 -28.11 14.52 2.43
CA PRO A 512 -27.91 14.62 1.00
C PRO A 512 -29.14 15.23 0.31
N ARG A 513 -28.94 16.27 -0.51
CA ARG A 513 -30.03 16.86 -1.30
C ARG A 513 -30.13 16.15 -2.64
N ALA A 514 -31.21 15.39 -2.86
CA ALA A 514 -31.49 14.74 -4.14
C ALA A 514 -31.63 15.74 -5.31
N ASP A 515 -32.02 16.98 -5.01
CA ASP A 515 -32.36 18.01 -5.98
C ASP A 515 -31.15 18.86 -6.41
N ALA A 516 -30.03 18.73 -5.68
CA ALA A 516 -28.78 19.39 -6.03
C ALA A 516 -27.98 18.45 -6.94
N ALA A 517 -28.35 18.41 -8.22
CA ALA A 517 -27.40 17.94 -9.23
C ALA A 517 -26.12 18.79 -9.04
N GLU A 518 -25.02 18.14 -8.63
CA GLU A 518 -23.74 18.84 -8.49
C GLU A 518 -23.45 19.51 -9.84
N SER A 519 -23.45 20.83 -9.85
CA SER A 519 -22.91 21.59 -10.98
C SER A 519 -21.50 21.04 -11.21
N PRO A 520 -21.15 20.64 -12.45
CA PRO A 520 -19.80 20.18 -12.71
C PRO A 520 -18.81 21.24 -12.22
N ASP A 521 -17.85 20.81 -11.37
CA ASP A 521 -16.77 21.69 -10.94
C ASP A 521 -16.14 22.34 -12.20
N PRO A 522 -15.77 23.63 -12.14
CA PRO A 522 -15.03 24.25 -13.22
C PRO A 522 -13.75 23.43 -13.46
N VAL A 523 -13.45 23.16 -14.73
CA VAL A 523 -12.26 22.41 -15.13
C VAL A 523 -11.04 23.01 -14.44
N THR A 524 -10.39 22.23 -13.57
CA THR A 524 -9.15 22.67 -12.94
C THR A 524 -7.97 22.32 -13.85
N PRO A 525 -6.81 23.01 -13.74
CA PRO A 525 -5.61 22.62 -14.45
C PRO A 525 -5.18 21.16 -14.21
N GLU A 526 -5.63 20.56 -13.10
CA GLU A 526 -5.37 19.16 -12.73
C GLU A 526 -6.27 18.15 -13.47
N ASP A 527 -7.36 18.60 -14.10
CA ASP A 527 -8.30 17.77 -14.87
C ASP A 527 -7.96 17.69 -16.38
N LEU A 528 -7.04 18.55 -16.81
CA LEU A 528 -6.50 18.59 -18.16
C LEU A 528 -5.31 17.64 -18.23
N LEU A 529 -5.58 16.43 -18.73
CA LEU A 529 -4.52 15.48 -19.08
C LEU A 529 -3.83 15.85 -20.36
#